data_AF-T1CLJ5-F1
#
_entry.id   AF-T1CLJ5-F1
#
_cell.length_a   1.000
_cell.length_b   1.000
_cell.length_c   1.000
_cell.angle_alpha   90.00
_cell.angle_beta   90.00
_cell.angle_gamma   90.00
#
_symmetry.space_group_name_H-M   'P 1'
#
loop_
_entity.id
_entity.type
_entity.pdbx_description
1 polymer ?
#
loop_
_entity_poly.entity_id
_entity_poly.type
_entity_poly.pdbx_seq_one_letter_code
_entity_poly.pdbx_strand_id
1 'polypeptide(L)' 'MKVSEIAHYIKLEHTVFDIPFIVSGSFIAANGYPGTLVLILVIAAGSLARATGMSINRIMGRRYDITNPRKKEWALVRGS' A
#
# COMPACT_ATOMS: atom_id res chain seq x y z
N MET A 1 -1.11 19.39 6.78
CA MET A 1 -0.81 18.56 5.58
C MET A 1 -1.99 18.65 4.64
N LYS A 2 -1.78 19.00 3.36
CA LYS A 2 -2.85 19.11 2.36
C LYS A 2 -3.21 17.72 1.83
N VAL A 3 -4.49 17.45 1.57
CA VAL A 3 -4.98 16.14 1.07
C VAL A 3 -4.31 15.75 -0.27
N SER A 4 -3.96 16.76 -1.07
CA SER A 4 -3.20 16.59 -2.32
C SER A 4 -1.82 15.95 -2.11
N GLU A 5 -1.14 16.21 -0.99
CA GLU A 5 0.16 15.59 -0.68
C GLU A 5 0.00 14.12 -0.30
N ILE A 6 -1.09 13.78 0.40
CA ILE A 6 -1.43 12.41 0.80
C ILE A 6 -1.75 11.55 -0.44
N ALA A 7 -2.48 12.11 -1.40
CA ALA A 7 -2.80 11.45 -2.67
C ALA A 7 -1.59 11.27 -3.60
N HIS A 8 -0.54 12.08 -3.46
CA HIS A 8 0.71 11.92 -4.20
C HIS A 8 1.68 10.92 -3.50
N TYR A 9 1.62 10.86 -2.16
CA TYR A 9 2.38 9.89 -1.35
C TYR A 9 1.81 8.47 -1.45
N ILE A 10 0.49 8.34 -1.48
CA ILE A 10 -0.18 7.14 -1.93
C ILE A 10 0.04 7.12 -3.45
N LYS A 11 1.16 6.55 -3.89
CA LYS A 11 1.37 6.20 -5.30
C LYS A 11 0.27 5.23 -5.73
N LEU A 12 -0.93 5.75 -6.01
CA LEU A 12 -2.07 5.01 -6.53
C LEU A 12 -1.66 4.28 -7.81
N GLU A 13 -0.72 4.86 -8.55
CA GLU A 13 -0.03 4.28 -9.70
C GLU A 13 0.59 2.89 -9.42
N HIS A 14 1.09 2.63 -8.21
CA HIS A 14 1.60 1.30 -7.84
C HIS A 14 0.53 0.38 -7.24
N THR A 15 -0.57 0.93 -6.73
CA THR A 15 -1.73 0.14 -6.29
C THR A 15 -2.43 -0.50 -7.48
N VAL A 16 -2.33 0.09 -8.68
CA VAL A 16 -2.85 -0.49 -9.93
C VAL A 16 -2.35 -1.91 -10.18
N PHE A 17 -1.10 -2.24 -9.78
CA PHE A 17 -0.56 -3.59 -9.95
C PHE A 17 -1.26 -4.63 -9.08
N ASP A 18 -1.83 -4.24 -7.94
CA ASP A 18 -2.50 -5.16 -7.02
C ASP A 18 -3.98 -5.36 -7.38
N ILE A 19 -4.60 -4.39 -8.08
CA ILE A 19 -6.01 -4.44 -8.51
C ILE A 19 -6.37 -5.73 -9.29
N PRO A 20 -5.63 -6.17 -10.33
CA PRO A 20 -6.02 -7.37 -11.09
C PRO A 20 -6.02 -8.64 -10.23
N PHE A 21 -5.12 -8.74 -9.26
CA PHE A 21 -5.08 -9.87 -8.32
C PHE A 21 -6.24 -9.84 -7.33
N ILE A 22 -6.52 -8.66 -6.77
CA ILE A 22 -7.64 -8.46 -5.86
C ILE A 22 -8.97 -8.77 -6.55
N VAL A 23 -9.16 -8.27 -7.77
CA VAL A 23 -10.37 -8.53 -8.58
C VAL A 23 -10.47 -10.02 -8.90
N SER A 24 -9.41 -10.63 -9.43
CA SER A 24 -9.43 -12.07 -9.76
C SER A 24 -9.74 -12.93 -8.54
N GLY A 25 -9.11 -12.65 -7.39
CA GLY A 25 -9.38 -13.36 -6.13
C GLY A 25 -10.82 -13.19 -5.66
N SER A 26 -11.40 -12.00 -5.80
CA SER A 26 -12.79 -11.74 -5.42
C SER A 26 -13.80 -12.51 -6.27
N PHE A 27 -13.55 -12.67 -7.58
CA PHE A 27 -14.40 -13.45 -8.48
C PHE A 27 -14.30 -14.95 -8.21
N ILE A 28 -13.10 -15.45 -7.92
CA ILE A 28 -12.88 -16.85 -7.53
C ILE A 28 -13.59 -17.13 -6.20
N ALA A 29 -13.44 -16.26 -5.20
CA ALA A 29 -14.04 -16.44 -3.89
C ALA A 29 -15.58 -16.36 -3.92
N ALA A 30 -16.15 -15.52 -4.79
CA ALA A 30 -17.59 -15.41 -4.95
C ALA A 30 -18.19 -16.46 -5.91
N ASN A 31 -17.37 -17.28 -6.57
CA ASN A 31 -17.78 -18.22 -7.62
C ASN A 31 -18.68 -17.56 -8.69
N GLY A 32 -18.34 -16.33 -9.09
CA GLY A 32 -19.20 -15.47 -9.90
C GLY A 32 -18.94 -13.99 -9.65
N TYR A 33 -19.95 -13.15 -9.89
CA TYR A 33 -19.81 -11.71 -9.67
C TYR A 33 -19.99 -11.35 -8.18
N PRO A 34 -18.96 -10.83 -7.50
CA PRO A 34 -19.01 -10.50 -6.07
C PRO A 34 -19.88 -9.28 -5.73
N GLY A 35 -20.29 -8.48 -6.73
CA GLY A 35 -21.00 -7.22 -6.53
C GLY A 35 -20.06 -5.99 -6.48
N THR A 36 -20.53 -4.85 -6.99
CA THR A 36 -19.74 -3.61 -7.08
C THR A 36 -19.24 -3.13 -5.72
N LEU A 37 -20.08 -3.22 -4.69
CA LEU A 37 -19.72 -2.78 -3.34
C LEU A 37 -18.58 -3.63 -2.76
N VAL A 38 -18.64 -4.95 -2.94
CA VAL A 38 -17.59 -5.87 -2.47
C VAL A 38 -16.28 -5.58 -3.20
N LEU A 39 -16.32 -5.37 -4.52
CA LEU A 39 -15.12 -5.00 -5.28
C LEU A 39 -14.45 -3.73 -4.73
N ILE A 40 -15.23 -2.68 -4.49
CA ILE A 40 -14.71 -1.42 -3.92
C ILE A 40 -14.10 -1.66 -2.54
N LEU A 41 -14.79 -2.41 -1.68
CA LEU A 41 -14.33 -2.69 -0.31
C LEU A 41 -13.04 -3.52 -0.31
N VAL A 42 -12.94 -4.56 -1.14
CA VAL A 42 -11.74 -5.41 -1.18
C VAL A 42 -10.55 -4.64 -1.77
N ILE A 43 -10.77 -3.81 -2.79
CA ILE A 43 -9.71 -2.93 -3.33
C ILE A 43 -9.23 -1.94 -2.26
N ALA A 44 -10.15 -1.29 -1.54
CA ALA A 44 -9.81 -0.37 -0.46
C ALA A 44 -9.06 -1.09 0.67
N ALA A 45 -9.54 -2.27 1.09
CA ALA A 45 -8.93 -3.08 2.13
C ALA A 45 -7.53 -3.54 1.74
N GLY A 46 -7.33 -4.04 0.52
CA GLY A 46 -6.01 -4.46 0.01
C GLY A 46 -5.01 -3.31 -0.05
N SER A 47 -5.46 -2.14 -0.51
CA SER A 47 -4.63 -0.93 -0.59
C SER A 47 -4.17 -0.46 0.80
N LEU A 48 -5.10 -0.43 1.76
CA LEU A 48 -4.82 -0.07 3.15
C LEU A 48 -3.90 -1.08 3.82
N ALA A 49 -4.16 -2.38 3.65
CA ALA A 49 -3.32 -3.44 4.22
C ALA A 49 -1.87 -3.32 3.73
N ARG A 50 -1.67 -3.05 2.43
CA ARG A 50 -0.33 -2.84 1.86
C ARG A 50 0.35 -1.58 2.40
N ALA A 51 -0.37 -0.46 2.49
CA ALA A 51 0.16 0.79 3.03
C ALA A 51 0.59 0.62 4.50
N THR A 52 -0.24 -0.03 5.30
CA THR A 52 0.05 -0.38 6.69
C THR A 52 1.26 -1.31 6.78
N GLY A 53 1.30 -2.37 5.97
CA GLY A 53 2.41 -3.32 5.94
C GLY A 53 3.75 -2.64 5.60
N MET A 54 3.78 -1.78 4.58
CA MET A 54 4.98 -0.99 4.26
C MET A 54 5.38 -0.04 5.39
N SER A 55 4.41 0.59 6.06
CA SER A 55 4.68 1.51 7.16
C SER A 55 5.30 0.77 8.36
N ILE A 56 4.72 -0.38 8.75
CA ILE A 56 5.25 -1.23 9.82
C ILE A 56 6.65 -1.74 9.47
N ASN A 57 6.84 -2.25 8.24
CA ASN A 57 8.13 -2.73 7.77
C ASN A 57 9.21 -1.65 7.88
N ARG A 58 8.85 -0.39 7.64
CA ARG A 58 9.79 0.74 7.70
C ARG A 58 10.04 1.22 9.13
N ILE A 59 9.07 1.11 10.04
CA ILE A 59 9.25 1.41 11.47
C ILE A 59 10.17 0.37 12.12
N MET A 60 9.88 -0.93 11.93
CA MET A 60 10.70 -2.00 12.48
C MET A 60 12.10 -2.04 11.84
N GLY A 61 12.15 -1.85 10.52
CA GLY A 61 13.40 -1.84 9.74
C GLY A 61 14.29 -0.64 10.02
N ARG A 62 13.80 0.43 10.68
CA ARG A 62 14.53 1.68 10.87
C ARG A 62 15.94 1.49 11.43
N ARG A 63 16.12 0.59 12.42
CA ARG A 63 17.44 0.31 13.02
C ARG A 63 18.46 -0.21 12.00
N TYR A 64 18.00 -1.02 11.04
CA TYR A 64 18.83 -1.58 9.98
C TYR A 64 18.93 -0.65 8.76
N ASP A 65 17.90 0.17 8.53
CA ASP A 65 17.86 1.08 7.39
C ASP A 65 18.82 2.28 7.57
N ILE A 66 19.14 2.66 8.81
CA ILE A 66 20.12 3.71 9.12
C ILE A 66 21.54 3.33 8.68
N THR A 67 21.91 2.05 8.76
CA THR A 67 23.27 1.59 8.41
C THR A 67 23.44 1.29 6.92
N ASN A 68 22.34 1.22 6.14
CA ASN A 68 22.38 0.92 4.72
C ASN A 68 22.64 2.19 3.89
N PRO A 69 23.77 2.30 3.17
CA PRO A 69 24.09 3.46 2.33
C PRO A 69 23.01 3.79 1.31
N ARG A 70 22.28 2.77 0.83
CA ARG A 70 21.25 2.89 -0.19
C ARG A 70 19.94 3.52 0.28
N LYS A 71 19.71 3.59 1.61
CA LYS A 71 18.44 4.05 2.21
C LYS A 71 18.58 5.36 2.98
N LYS A 72 19.73 6.03 2.92
CA LYS A 72 20.00 7.28 3.64
C LYS A 72 19.04 8.43 3.30
N GLU A 73 18.53 8.47 2.08
CA GLU A 73 17.58 9.50 1.61
C GLU A 73 16.12 9.25 2.07
N TRP A 74 15.84 8.15 2.78
CA TRP A 74 14.49 7.83 3.24
C TRP A 74 14.05 8.78 4.37
N ALA A 75 12.85 9.37 4.27
CA ALA A 75 12.30 10.29 5.27
C ALA A 75 12.42 9.78 6.73
N LEU A 76 12.06 8.51 6.97
CA LEU A 76 12.17 7.83 8.28
C LEU A 76 13.61 7.68 8.82
N VAL A 77 14.62 7.71 7.94
CA VAL A 77 16.05 7.68 8.28
C VAL A 77 16.59 9.11 8.43
N ARG A 78 16.16 10.05 7.59
CA ARG A 78 16.56 11.47 7.59
C ARG A 78 16.00 12.25 8.79
N GLY A 79 14.87 11.82 9.34
CA GLY A 79 14.25 12.45 10.52
C GLY A 79 13.48 13.73 10.22
N SER A 80 13.10 13.95 8.95
CA SER A 80 12.29 15.08 8.47
C SER A 80 10.81 14.73 8.40
#